data_AF-A0A2W2KSN8-F1
#
_entry.id   AF-A0A2W2KSN8-F1
#
_cell.length_a   1.000
_cell.length_b   1.000
_cell.length_c   1.000
_cell.angle_alpha   90.00
_cell.angle_beta   90.00
_cell.angle_gamma   90.00
#
_symmetry.space_group_name_H-M   'P 1'
#
loop_
_entity.id
_entity.type
_entity.pdbx_description
1 polymer ?
#
loop_
_entity_poly.entity_id
_entity_poly.type
_entity_poly.pdbx_seq_one_letter_code
_entity_poly.pdbx_strand_id
1 'polypeptide(L)'
;MHGTRRVLVAADKFKGSLTAVQVAERVTAGLRRVVPEVEVEALPVADGGDGTVDAAVAAGFERREVRVAGPLGDEVTAAFALRGDTAVVEMAEASGLQRLPAGVFAPLTASTYGSGQLLRAALDAGARTIVFGVGGSATTDGGAGMLSALGARFLDADGQPVPPGGGGLAELADADLSGLDRRLGSVELVLASDVDNPLTGPKGAAAVYGPQKGASPDDVETLDAALAHFAKVLEGAV
;
A
#
# COMPACT_ATOMS: atom_id res chain seq x y z
N MET A 1 21.55 6.90 44.18
CA MET A 1 21.07 5.93 43.16
C MET A 1 20.69 6.73 41.92
N HIS A 2 21.61 6.89 40.97
CA HIS A 2 21.25 7.44 39.66
C HIS A 2 20.68 6.28 38.85
N GLY A 3 19.36 6.07 38.95
CA GLY A 3 18.69 5.03 38.17
C GLY A 3 19.01 5.23 36.70
N THR A 4 19.45 4.16 36.05
CA THR A 4 19.73 4.11 34.62
C THR A 4 18.52 4.67 33.89
N ARG A 5 18.68 5.82 33.24
CA ARG A 5 17.59 6.45 32.50
C ARG A 5 17.52 5.74 31.16
N ARG A 6 16.53 4.86 31.03
CA ARG A 6 16.18 4.23 29.76
C ARG A 6 15.25 5.16 28.97
N VAL A 7 15.60 5.42 27.72
CA VAL A 7 14.83 6.27 26.80
C VAL A 7 14.37 5.42 25.62
N LEU A 8 13.07 5.41 25.36
CA LEU A 8 12.51 4.88 24.12
C LEU A 8 12.39 6.01 23.10
N VAL A 9 13.02 5.85 21.95
CA VAL A 9 12.86 6.74 20.80
C VAL A 9 11.91 6.09 19.81
N ALA A 10 10.64 6.46 19.90
CA ALA A 10 9.60 6.06 18.97
C ALA A 10 9.36 7.20 17.97
N ALA A 11 10.06 7.17 16.84
CA ALA A 11 10.06 8.24 15.85
C ALA A 11 9.42 7.78 14.54
N ASP A 12 8.68 8.70 13.90
CA ASP A 12 8.22 8.56 12.52
C ASP A 12 9.16 9.31 11.56
N LYS A 13 9.01 9.05 10.26
CA LYS A 13 9.77 9.68 9.19
C LYS A 13 9.48 11.18 9.08
N PHE A 14 10.47 11.92 8.61
CA PHE A 14 10.25 13.28 8.10
C PHE A 14 10.05 13.17 6.59
N LYS A 15 8.80 13.24 6.14
CA LYS A 15 8.41 13.02 4.74
C LYS A 15 9.28 13.85 3.79
N GLY A 16 9.92 13.18 2.84
CA GLY A 16 10.85 13.79 1.87
C GLY A 16 12.22 14.18 2.42
N SER A 17 12.57 13.76 3.65
CA SER A 17 13.84 14.10 4.30
C SER A 17 14.53 12.91 4.95
N LEU A 18 14.07 12.43 6.12
CA LEU A 18 14.73 11.38 6.89
C LEU A 18 13.77 10.21 7.12
N THR A 19 14.27 8.98 7.04
CA THR A 19 13.53 7.79 7.47
C THR A 19 13.35 7.78 8.99
N ALA A 20 12.35 7.04 9.48
CA ALA A 20 12.12 6.88 10.92
C ALA A 20 13.37 6.37 11.67
N VAL A 21 14.11 5.43 11.05
CA VAL A 21 15.40 4.93 11.56
C VAL A 21 16.43 6.06 11.65
N GLN A 22 16.59 6.86 10.59
CA GLN A 22 17.53 7.98 10.59
C GLN A 22 17.16 9.03 11.64
N VAL A 23 15.87 9.34 11.83
CA VAL A 23 15.43 10.22 12.91
C VAL A 23 15.84 9.65 14.27
N ALA A 24 15.59 8.37 14.52
CA ALA A 24 15.95 7.71 15.76
C ALA A 24 17.47 7.73 16.03
N GLU A 25 18.29 7.51 15.00
CA GLU A 25 19.75 7.61 15.09
C GLU A 25 20.22 9.02 15.46
N ARG A 26 19.65 10.06 14.82
CA ARG A 26 20.02 11.46 15.08
C ARG A 26 19.63 11.91 16.49
N VAL A 27 18.45 11.52 16.96
CA VAL A 27 17.98 11.78 18.33
C VAL A 27 18.87 11.06 19.34
N THR A 28 19.18 9.79 19.10
CA THR A 28 20.07 8.99 19.96
C THR A 28 21.46 9.61 20.08
N ALA A 29 22.04 10.04 18.95
CA ALA A 29 23.33 10.74 18.95
C ALA A 29 23.27 12.05 19.76
N GLY A 30 22.16 12.79 19.67
CA GLY A 30 21.93 14.00 20.47
C GLY A 30 21.88 13.73 21.98
N LEU A 31 21.14 12.71 22.40
CA LEU A 31 21.02 12.31 23.80
C LEU A 31 22.38 11.90 24.39
N ARG A 32 23.14 11.08 23.67
CA ARG A 32 24.46 10.59 24.11
C ARG A 32 25.52 11.68 24.19
N ARG A 33 25.37 12.81 23.49
CA ARG A 33 26.28 13.97 23.67
C ARG A 33 26.15 14.63 25.05
N VAL A 34 24.97 14.55 25.67
CA VAL A 34 24.70 15.19 26.97
C VAL A 34 24.79 14.19 28.11
N VAL A 35 24.30 12.96 27.88
CA VAL A 35 24.35 11.87 28.85
C VAL A 35 24.94 10.63 28.16
N PRO A 36 26.27 10.43 28.18
CA PRO A 36 26.94 9.36 27.43
C PRO A 36 26.42 7.95 27.74
N GLU A 37 26.08 7.71 29.00
CA GLU A 37 25.65 6.40 29.53
C GLU A 37 24.12 6.17 29.41
N VAL A 38 23.40 7.01 28.67
CA VAL A 38 21.94 6.85 28.51
C VAL A 38 21.64 5.59 27.69
N GLU A 39 20.83 4.71 28.26
CA GLU A 39 20.29 3.55 27.54
C GLU A 39 19.20 4.04 26.59
N VAL A 40 19.37 3.80 25.30
CA VAL A 40 18.40 4.20 24.27
C VAL A 40 17.95 2.96 23.52
N GLU A 41 16.65 2.76 23.49
CA GLU A 41 15.98 1.80 22.62
C GLU A 41 15.31 2.59 21.50
N ALA A 42 15.64 2.27 20.25
CA ALA A 42 14.99 2.87 19.09
C ALA A 42 13.89 1.91 18.60
N LEU A 43 12.67 2.43 18.47
CA LEU A 43 11.54 1.70 17.91
C LEU A 43 10.89 2.59 16.85
N PRO A 44 11.37 2.55 15.60
CA PRO A 44 10.74 3.28 14.50
C PRO A 44 9.25 2.94 14.42
N VAL A 45 8.42 3.96 14.22
CA VAL A 45 6.98 3.81 14.03
C VAL A 45 6.59 4.30 12.64
N ALA A 46 5.43 3.87 12.17
CA ALA A 46 4.84 4.32 10.92
C ALA A 46 3.31 4.36 11.06
N ASP A 47 2.67 5.15 10.21
CA ASP A 47 1.24 5.44 10.19
C ASP A 47 0.44 4.53 9.24
N GLY A 48 1.07 3.54 8.60
CA GLY A 48 0.47 2.73 7.55
C GLY A 48 0.80 3.21 6.13
N GLY A 49 1.57 4.29 5.99
CA GLY A 49 2.20 4.68 4.73
C GLY A 49 3.56 4.03 4.51
N ASP A 50 4.30 4.61 3.55
CA ASP A 50 5.67 4.21 3.17
C ASP A 50 6.61 4.05 4.39
N GLY A 51 7.24 2.88 4.55
CA GLY A 51 8.21 2.60 5.62
C GLY A 51 7.66 1.91 6.89
N THR A 52 6.39 1.52 6.88
CA THR A 52 5.77 0.60 7.86
C THR A 52 6.42 -0.80 7.90
N VAL A 53 6.85 -1.36 6.77
CA VAL A 53 7.59 -2.62 6.62
C VAL A 53 8.95 -2.46 7.26
N ASP A 54 9.66 -1.36 7.00
CA ASP A 54 10.96 -1.07 7.62
C ASP A 54 10.82 -0.92 9.14
N ALA A 55 9.76 -0.25 9.61
CA ALA A 55 9.44 -0.16 11.04
C ALA A 55 9.16 -1.54 11.66
N ALA A 56 8.41 -2.40 10.97
CA ALA A 56 8.14 -3.77 11.43
C ALA A 56 9.43 -4.61 11.48
N VAL A 57 10.30 -4.50 10.47
CA VAL A 57 11.60 -5.18 10.44
C VAL A 57 12.48 -4.69 11.60
N ALA A 58 12.52 -3.39 11.87
CA ALA A 58 13.23 -2.83 13.03
C ALA A 58 12.66 -3.35 14.37
N ALA A 59 11.37 -3.69 14.42
CA ALA A 59 10.71 -4.32 15.56
C ALA A 59 10.86 -5.87 15.62
N GLY A 60 11.72 -6.45 14.77
CA GLY A 60 12.07 -7.87 14.79
C GLY A 60 11.22 -8.77 13.89
N PHE A 61 10.52 -8.21 12.91
CA PHE A 61 9.92 -9.01 11.83
C PHE A 61 10.99 -9.40 10.80
N GLU A 62 10.81 -10.55 10.16
CA GLU A 62 11.67 -11.00 9.06
C GLU A 62 11.24 -10.32 7.75
N ARG A 63 12.19 -9.69 7.05
CA ARG A 63 11.96 -9.14 5.70
C ARG A 63 11.88 -10.27 4.68
N ARG A 64 10.81 -10.30 3.88
CA ARG A 64 10.60 -11.25 2.78
C ARG A 64 10.49 -10.50 1.47
N GLU A 65 11.41 -10.76 0.55
CA GLU A 65 11.44 -10.12 -0.77
C GLU A 65 10.77 -11.00 -1.82
N VAL A 66 10.06 -10.36 -2.75
CA VAL A 66 9.37 -11.02 -3.86
C VAL A 66 9.38 -10.11 -5.08
N ARG A 67 9.46 -10.72 -6.27
CA ARG A 67 9.35 -10.01 -7.55
C ARG A 67 7.89 -9.92 -7.95
N VAL A 68 7.41 -8.70 -8.18
CA VAL A 68 6.01 -8.38 -8.46
C VAL A 68 5.93 -7.31 -9.55
N ALA A 69 4.75 -7.12 -10.13
CA ALA A 69 4.51 -6.06 -11.09
C ALA A 69 4.52 -4.69 -10.40
N GLY A 70 5.27 -3.74 -10.96
CA GLY A 70 5.23 -2.34 -10.59
C GLY A 70 3.95 -1.64 -11.08
N PRO A 71 3.79 -0.33 -10.79
CA PRO A 71 2.59 0.41 -11.17
C PRO A 71 2.38 0.45 -12.69
N LEU A 72 3.47 0.44 -13.46
CA LEU A 72 3.46 0.50 -14.93
C LEU A 72 3.53 -0.90 -15.60
N GLY A 73 3.51 -1.98 -14.82
CA GLY A 73 3.59 -3.36 -15.30
C GLY A 73 4.99 -3.97 -15.32
N ASP A 74 6.05 -3.15 -15.28
CA ASP A 74 7.44 -3.64 -15.19
C ASP A 74 7.70 -4.37 -13.87
N GLU A 75 8.55 -5.40 -13.88
CA GLU A 75 8.88 -6.15 -12.66
C GLU A 75 9.70 -5.30 -11.67
N VAL A 76 9.29 -5.28 -10.40
CA VAL A 76 9.99 -4.66 -9.28
C VAL A 76 10.25 -5.68 -8.18
N THR A 77 11.34 -5.48 -7.44
CA THR A 77 11.56 -6.21 -6.18
C THR A 77 10.92 -5.44 -5.04
N ALA A 78 9.92 -6.06 -4.42
CA ALA A 78 9.16 -5.53 -3.30
C ALA A 78 9.36 -6.41 -2.06
N ALA A 79 9.05 -5.87 -0.88
CA ALA A 79 9.16 -6.60 0.37
C ALA A 79 7.88 -6.52 1.22
N PHE A 80 7.71 -7.52 2.07
CA PHE A 80 6.81 -7.48 3.22
C PHE A 80 7.55 -7.97 4.47
N ALA A 81 7.03 -7.68 5.66
CA ALA A 81 7.59 -8.17 6.91
C ALA A 81 6.72 -9.28 7.51
N LEU A 82 7.32 -10.33 8.07
CA LEU A 82 6.59 -11.46 8.64
C LEU A 82 7.12 -11.82 10.03
N ARG A 83 6.22 -12.06 10.99
CA ARG A 83 6.56 -12.61 12.30
C ARG A 83 5.47 -13.56 12.77
N GLY A 84 5.81 -14.84 12.91
CA GLY A 84 4.81 -15.88 13.16
C GLY A 84 3.82 -15.95 12.00
N ASP A 85 2.55 -15.73 12.29
CA ASP A 85 1.45 -15.67 11.31
C ASP A 85 0.98 -14.24 11.01
N THR A 86 1.68 -13.21 11.49
CA THR A 86 1.36 -11.81 11.22
C THR A 86 2.28 -11.24 10.15
N ALA A 87 1.70 -10.79 9.04
CA ALA A 87 2.42 -10.06 7.99
C ALA A 87 2.10 -8.56 8.04
N VAL A 88 3.11 -7.74 7.76
CA VAL A 88 2.97 -6.31 7.49
C VAL A 88 3.30 -6.10 6.02
N VAL A 89 2.32 -5.64 5.25
CA VAL A 89 2.40 -5.45 3.81
C VAL A 89 2.09 -4.00 3.49
N GLU A 90 2.87 -3.40 2.62
CA GLU A 90 2.58 -2.07 2.09
C GLU A 90 2.28 -2.14 0.61
N MET A 91 1.25 -1.43 0.18
CA MET A 91 0.98 -1.30 -1.25
C MET A 91 2.08 -0.49 -1.95
N ALA A 92 2.69 0.46 -1.25
CA ALA A 92 3.70 1.35 -1.81
C ALA A 92 4.94 0.58 -2.30
N GLU A 93 5.26 -0.54 -1.64
CA GLU A 93 6.34 -1.45 -2.02
C GLU A 93 6.19 -1.98 -3.45
N ALA A 94 4.98 -2.22 -3.95
CA ALA A 94 4.75 -2.65 -5.33
C ALA A 94 4.18 -1.55 -6.23
N SER A 95 3.21 -0.80 -5.72
CA SER A 95 2.33 0.11 -6.49
C SER A 95 2.45 1.57 -6.03
N GLY A 96 3.57 1.94 -5.39
CA GLY A 96 3.80 3.28 -4.84
C GLY A 96 4.35 4.30 -5.83
N LEU A 97 4.18 5.59 -5.51
CA LEU A 97 4.75 6.71 -6.27
C LEU A 97 6.27 6.62 -6.38
N GLN A 98 6.97 6.16 -5.34
CA GLN A 98 8.43 5.98 -5.37
C GLN A 98 8.90 4.93 -6.40
N ARG A 99 8.01 4.09 -6.92
CA ARG A 99 8.34 3.11 -7.97
C ARG A 99 8.29 3.70 -9.38
N LEU A 100 7.73 4.91 -9.54
CA LEU A 100 7.68 5.57 -10.83
C LEU A 100 9.02 6.25 -11.15
N PRO A 101 9.46 6.23 -12.42
CA PRO A 101 10.56 7.08 -12.85
C PRO A 101 10.25 8.56 -12.62
N ALA A 102 11.29 9.37 -12.39
CA ALA A 102 11.12 10.79 -12.10
C ALA A 102 10.34 11.52 -13.22
N GLY A 103 9.27 12.21 -12.85
CA GLY A 103 8.41 12.95 -13.78
C GLY A 103 7.49 12.09 -14.64
N VAL A 104 7.47 10.76 -14.44
CA VAL A 104 6.56 9.85 -15.12
C VAL A 104 5.37 9.57 -14.22
N PHE A 105 4.18 9.78 -14.75
CA PHE A 105 2.91 9.48 -14.09
C PHE A 105 1.99 8.75 -15.06
N ALA A 106 1.11 7.92 -14.51
CA ALA A 106 0.17 7.11 -15.28
C ALA A 106 -1.19 7.05 -14.56
N PRO A 107 -1.85 8.21 -14.33
CA PRO A 107 -3.02 8.29 -13.46
C PRO A 107 -4.17 7.38 -13.89
N LEU A 108 -4.34 7.16 -15.20
CA LEU A 108 -5.38 6.29 -15.76
C LEU A 108 -5.00 4.82 -15.82
N THR A 109 -3.71 4.49 -15.99
CA THR A 109 -3.25 3.13 -16.32
C THR A 109 -2.43 2.45 -15.23
N ALA A 110 -1.98 3.18 -14.21
CA ALA A 110 -1.21 2.60 -13.11
C ALA A 110 -2.04 1.58 -12.32
N SER A 111 -1.47 0.40 -12.09
CA SER A 111 -2.18 -0.77 -11.57
C SER A 111 -1.71 -1.21 -10.18
N THR A 112 -2.65 -1.68 -9.37
CA THR A 112 -2.39 -2.29 -8.05
C THR A 112 -2.05 -3.79 -8.12
N TYR A 113 -1.88 -4.35 -9.31
CA TYR A 113 -1.65 -5.80 -9.49
C TYR A 113 -0.52 -6.36 -8.62
N GLY A 114 0.63 -5.67 -8.55
CA GLY A 114 1.74 -6.11 -7.69
C GLY A 114 1.43 -6.09 -6.19
N SER A 115 0.55 -5.20 -5.74
CA SER A 115 0.09 -5.19 -4.33
C SER A 115 -0.70 -6.46 -4.02
N GLY A 116 -1.53 -6.95 -4.96
CA GLY A 116 -2.19 -8.24 -4.81
C GLY A 116 -1.23 -9.43 -4.86
N GLN A 117 -0.16 -9.35 -5.66
CA GLN A 117 0.90 -10.36 -5.64
C GLN A 117 1.66 -10.39 -4.30
N LEU A 118 1.90 -9.23 -3.66
CA LEU A 118 2.47 -9.14 -2.32
C LEU A 118 1.56 -9.77 -1.26
N LEU A 119 0.27 -9.44 -1.29
CA LEU A 119 -0.72 -10.06 -0.39
C LEU A 119 -0.75 -11.58 -0.56
N ARG A 120 -0.75 -12.06 -1.82
CA ARG A 120 -0.66 -13.49 -2.11
C ARG A 120 0.62 -14.12 -1.56
N ALA A 121 1.77 -13.46 -1.71
CA ALA A 121 3.04 -13.95 -1.16
C ALA A 121 3.02 -14.04 0.37
N ALA A 122 2.38 -13.08 1.05
CA ALA A 122 2.17 -13.13 2.50
C ALA A 122 1.26 -14.30 2.91
N LEU A 123 0.17 -14.52 2.18
CA LEU A 123 -0.73 -15.67 2.39
C LEU A 123 -0.01 -17.01 2.15
N ASP A 124 0.85 -17.08 1.12
CA ASP A 124 1.66 -18.27 0.80
C ASP A 124 2.71 -18.54 1.88
N ALA A 125 3.21 -17.50 2.53
CA ALA A 125 4.08 -17.60 3.69
C ALA A 125 3.35 -17.99 5.00
N GLY A 126 2.03 -18.21 4.93
CA GLY A 126 1.22 -18.69 6.04
C GLY A 126 0.64 -17.60 6.94
N ALA A 127 0.62 -16.34 6.48
CA ALA A 127 0.01 -15.26 7.24
C ALA A 127 -1.49 -15.50 7.48
N ARG A 128 -1.93 -15.31 8.72
CA ARG A 128 -3.33 -15.34 9.16
C ARG A 128 -3.85 -13.96 9.56
N THR A 129 -2.94 -13.05 9.92
CA THR A 129 -3.23 -11.63 10.10
C THR A 129 -2.34 -10.83 9.15
N ILE A 130 -2.92 -9.91 8.39
CA ILE A 130 -2.21 -9.02 7.48
C ILE A 130 -2.55 -7.59 7.86
N VAL A 131 -1.54 -6.83 8.30
CA VAL A 131 -1.63 -5.36 8.40
C VAL A 131 -1.25 -4.78 7.05
N PHE A 132 -2.21 -4.18 6.37
CA PHE A 132 -2.04 -3.65 5.02
C PHE A 132 -2.02 -2.12 5.02
N GLY A 133 -0.87 -1.54 4.71
CA GLY A 133 -0.67 -0.11 4.55
C GLY A 133 -0.95 0.36 3.14
N VAL A 134 -1.85 1.34 2.98
CA VAL A 134 -2.31 1.83 1.66
C VAL A 134 -1.83 3.24 1.30
N GLY A 135 -0.96 3.84 2.13
CA GLY A 135 -0.39 5.15 1.84
C GLY A 135 0.59 5.12 0.66
N GLY A 136 0.80 6.28 0.02
CA GLY A 136 1.86 6.47 -0.98
C GLY A 136 1.62 5.84 -2.37
N SER A 137 0.39 5.48 -2.70
CA SER A 137 0.05 4.83 -3.99
C SER A 137 0.24 5.72 -5.23
N ALA A 138 0.65 5.10 -6.33
CA ALA A 138 0.68 5.68 -7.68
C ALA A 138 -0.65 5.51 -8.44
N THR A 139 -1.60 4.76 -7.87
CA THR A 139 -2.72 4.16 -8.59
C THR A 139 -4.07 4.74 -8.17
N THR A 140 -5.04 4.77 -9.08
CA THR A 140 -6.44 5.12 -8.79
C THR A 140 -7.36 4.11 -9.49
N ASP A 141 -7.09 2.82 -9.31
CA ASP A 141 -7.79 1.70 -9.97
C ASP A 141 -8.81 0.99 -9.07
N GLY A 142 -9.18 1.60 -7.94
CA GLY A 142 -10.12 1.02 -6.98
C GLY A 142 -9.65 -0.29 -6.33
N GLY A 143 -8.38 -0.68 -6.50
CA GLY A 143 -7.88 -2.00 -6.10
C GLY A 143 -8.22 -3.13 -7.06
N ALA A 144 -8.73 -2.84 -8.27
CA ALA A 144 -9.08 -3.86 -9.26
C ALA A 144 -7.88 -4.71 -9.69
N GLY A 145 -6.70 -4.09 -9.88
CA GLY A 145 -5.48 -4.83 -10.16
C GLY A 145 -5.13 -5.81 -9.02
N MET A 146 -5.19 -5.33 -7.78
CA MET A 146 -4.93 -6.12 -6.57
C MET A 146 -5.89 -7.31 -6.47
N LEU A 147 -7.19 -7.10 -6.63
CA LEU A 147 -8.19 -8.18 -6.61
C LEU A 147 -7.98 -9.17 -7.77
N SER A 148 -7.58 -8.69 -8.95
CA SER A 148 -7.25 -9.56 -10.09
C SER A 148 -6.08 -10.49 -9.79
N ALA A 149 -5.01 -9.98 -9.15
CA ALA A 149 -3.90 -10.81 -8.72
C ALA A 149 -4.29 -11.84 -7.65
N LEU A 150 -5.36 -11.57 -6.91
CA LEU A 150 -5.95 -12.48 -5.93
C LEU A 150 -7.04 -13.39 -6.51
N GLY A 151 -7.29 -13.34 -7.82
CA GLY A 151 -8.14 -14.31 -8.54
C GLY A 151 -9.51 -13.79 -8.99
N ALA A 152 -9.85 -12.53 -8.74
CA ALA A 152 -11.02 -11.91 -9.37
C ALA A 152 -10.79 -11.71 -10.88
N ARG A 153 -11.89 -11.62 -11.63
CA ARG A 153 -11.86 -11.27 -13.06
C ARG A 153 -12.78 -10.08 -13.31
N PHE A 154 -12.26 -9.05 -13.94
CA PHE A 154 -13.01 -7.86 -14.35
C PHE A 154 -13.07 -7.83 -15.86
N LEU A 155 -14.27 -7.98 -16.41
CA LEU A 155 -14.50 -8.28 -17.81
C LEU A 155 -15.30 -7.17 -18.49
N ASP A 156 -14.95 -6.87 -19.74
CA ASP A 156 -15.72 -5.99 -20.61
C ASP A 156 -16.96 -6.71 -21.20
N ALA A 157 -17.70 -6.01 -22.06
CA ALA A 157 -18.92 -6.53 -22.69
C ALA A 157 -18.68 -7.71 -23.65
N ASP A 158 -17.45 -7.88 -24.13
CA ASP A 158 -17.02 -9.00 -24.98
C ASP A 158 -16.44 -10.16 -24.17
N GLY A 159 -16.45 -10.06 -22.83
CA GLY A 159 -15.93 -11.06 -21.91
C GLY A 159 -14.40 -11.10 -21.85
N GLN A 160 -13.72 -10.05 -22.31
CA GLN A 160 -12.26 -9.92 -22.20
C GLN A 160 -11.87 -9.15 -20.93
N PRO A 161 -10.66 -9.38 -20.37
CA PRO A 161 -10.20 -8.58 -19.23
C PRO A 161 -10.11 -7.10 -19.56
N VAL A 162 -10.63 -6.24 -18.69
CA VAL A 162 -10.49 -4.78 -18.83
C VAL A 162 -9.01 -4.35 -18.77
N PRO A 163 -8.61 -3.26 -19.46
CA PRO A 163 -7.27 -2.74 -19.36
C PRO A 163 -6.86 -2.39 -17.91
N PRO A 164 -5.58 -2.53 -17.53
CA PRO A 164 -5.11 -2.14 -16.20
C PRO A 164 -5.33 -0.65 -15.89
N GLY A 165 -5.50 -0.35 -14.61
CA GLY A 165 -5.66 1.01 -14.09
C GLY A 165 -7.12 1.45 -13.97
N GLY A 166 -7.32 2.66 -13.45
CA GLY A 166 -8.65 3.20 -13.21
C GLY A 166 -9.42 3.58 -14.47
N GLY A 167 -8.71 3.94 -15.55
CA GLY A 167 -9.34 4.28 -16.83
C GLY A 167 -10.06 3.09 -17.46
N GLY A 168 -9.47 1.89 -17.38
CA GLY A 168 -10.06 0.66 -17.93
C GLY A 168 -11.36 0.25 -17.24
N LEU A 169 -11.60 0.72 -16.01
CA LEU A 169 -12.85 0.42 -15.28
C LEU A 169 -14.08 1.04 -15.94
N ALA A 170 -13.93 2.04 -16.81
CA ALA A 170 -15.04 2.58 -17.59
C ALA A 170 -15.65 1.55 -18.56
N GLU A 171 -14.87 0.53 -18.95
CA GLU A 171 -15.29 -0.53 -19.87
C GLU A 171 -15.86 -1.76 -19.15
N LEU A 172 -15.83 -1.78 -17.81
CA LEU A 172 -16.24 -2.92 -17.01
C LEU A 172 -17.72 -3.26 -17.25
N ALA A 173 -18.02 -4.49 -17.63
CA ALA A 173 -19.38 -5.00 -17.77
C ALA A 173 -19.73 -6.03 -16.68
N ASP A 174 -18.76 -6.86 -16.28
CA ASP A 174 -18.97 -7.95 -15.33
C ASP A 174 -17.78 -8.14 -14.39
N ALA A 175 -18.07 -8.59 -13.16
CA ALA A 175 -17.06 -8.90 -12.15
C ALA A 175 -17.30 -10.31 -11.61
N ASP A 176 -16.39 -11.22 -11.90
CA ASP A 176 -16.40 -12.58 -11.36
C ASP A 176 -15.43 -12.70 -10.18
N LEU A 177 -16.00 -12.82 -8.99
CA LEU A 177 -15.28 -12.94 -7.73
C LEU A 177 -15.12 -14.40 -7.25
N SER A 178 -15.66 -15.38 -8.00
CA SER A 178 -15.65 -16.79 -7.60
C SER A 178 -14.25 -17.40 -7.52
N GLY A 179 -13.29 -16.79 -8.23
CA GLY A 179 -11.88 -17.17 -8.24
C GLY A 179 -11.03 -16.55 -7.13
N LEU A 180 -11.58 -15.67 -6.30
CA LEU A 180 -10.84 -15.04 -5.21
C LEU A 180 -10.19 -16.07 -4.29
N ASP A 181 -8.96 -15.78 -3.87
CA ASP A 181 -8.20 -16.62 -2.97
C ASP A 181 -9.00 -16.90 -1.69
N ARG A 182 -9.38 -18.17 -1.50
CA ARG A 182 -10.27 -18.59 -0.42
C ARG A 182 -9.74 -18.26 0.96
N ARG A 183 -8.42 -18.09 1.12
CA ARG A 183 -7.80 -17.69 2.40
C ARG A 183 -8.28 -16.31 2.85
N LEU A 184 -8.66 -15.43 1.93
CA LEU A 184 -9.21 -14.10 2.23
C LEU A 184 -10.47 -14.16 3.10
N GLY A 185 -11.27 -15.24 3.02
CA GLY A 185 -12.45 -15.41 3.87
C GLY A 185 -12.13 -15.79 5.32
N SER A 186 -10.87 -16.09 5.64
CA SER A 186 -10.43 -16.52 6.98
C SER A 186 -9.28 -15.70 7.56
N VAL A 187 -8.60 -14.91 6.72
CA VAL A 187 -7.51 -14.04 7.14
C VAL A 187 -8.10 -12.81 7.83
N GLU A 188 -7.46 -12.36 8.91
CA GLU A 188 -7.73 -11.05 9.48
C GLU A 188 -6.95 -10.01 8.67
N LEU A 189 -7.65 -9.19 7.89
CA LEU A 189 -7.06 -8.10 7.14
C LEU A 189 -7.30 -6.77 7.87
N VAL A 190 -6.24 -6.20 8.42
CA VAL A 190 -6.26 -4.91 9.13
C VAL A 190 -5.76 -3.83 8.18
N LEU A 191 -6.65 -2.94 7.76
CA LEU A 191 -6.28 -1.80 6.93
C LEU A 191 -5.71 -0.67 7.79
N ALA A 192 -4.45 -0.29 7.53
CA ALA A 192 -3.86 0.90 8.12
C ALA A 192 -4.15 2.11 7.22
N SER A 193 -5.09 2.95 7.66
CA SER A 193 -5.53 4.16 6.95
C SER A 193 -5.70 5.31 7.93
N ASP A 194 -5.27 6.50 7.51
CA ASP A 194 -5.28 7.75 8.26
C ASP A 194 -6.30 8.77 7.73
N VAL A 195 -7.20 8.35 6.83
CA VAL A 195 -8.11 9.23 6.09
C VAL A 195 -9.52 8.67 5.99
N ASP A 196 -10.52 9.55 6.02
CA ASP A 196 -11.96 9.22 5.93
C ASP A 196 -12.56 9.51 4.55
N ASN A 197 -11.72 9.64 3.53
CA ASN A 197 -12.15 10.00 2.18
C ASN A 197 -12.97 8.87 1.54
N PRO A 198 -14.17 9.16 0.99
CA PRO A 198 -14.96 8.16 0.29
C PRO A 198 -14.31 7.72 -1.03
N LEU A 199 -14.88 6.69 -1.67
CA LEU A 199 -14.41 6.23 -2.98
C LEU A 199 -14.55 7.32 -4.05
N THR A 200 -15.70 8.01 -4.10
CA THR A 200 -16.08 8.93 -5.18
C THR A 200 -16.58 10.30 -4.68
N GLY A 201 -16.76 11.23 -5.61
CA GLY A 201 -17.31 12.56 -5.39
C GLY A 201 -16.26 13.64 -5.05
N PRO A 202 -16.69 14.84 -4.61
CA PRO A 202 -15.78 15.98 -4.43
C PRO A 202 -14.69 15.78 -3.36
N LYS A 203 -14.88 14.81 -2.46
CA LYS A 203 -13.89 14.38 -1.46
C LYS A 203 -13.37 12.97 -1.73
N GLY A 204 -13.69 12.41 -2.90
CA GLY A 204 -13.38 11.05 -3.30
C GLY A 204 -11.90 10.82 -3.61
N ALA A 205 -11.55 9.56 -3.84
CA ALA A 205 -10.17 9.15 -4.06
C ALA A 205 -9.53 9.86 -5.26
N ALA A 206 -10.25 9.95 -6.39
CA ALA A 206 -9.76 10.63 -7.59
C ALA A 206 -9.60 12.14 -7.37
N ALA A 207 -10.60 12.80 -6.80
CA ALA A 207 -10.58 14.25 -6.58
C ALA A 207 -9.47 14.71 -5.62
N VAL A 208 -9.26 13.96 -4.53
CA VAL A 208 -8.33 14.37 -3.47
C VAL A 208 -6.90 13.90 -3.73
N TYR A 209 -6.71 12.69 -4.25
CA TYR A 209 -5.38 12.10 -4.40
C TYR A 209 -4.94 11.92 -5.86
N GLY A 210 -5.83 12.08 -6.84
CA GLY A 210 -5.48 12.02 -8.26
C GLY A 210 -4.43 13.06 -8.67
N PRO A 211 -4.55 14.35 -8.30
CA PRO A 211 -3.60 15.39 -8.75
C PRO A 211 -2.15 15.12 -8.36
N GLN A 212 -1.89 14.63 -7.14
CA GLN A 212 -0.54 14.26 -6.70
C GLN A 212 0.02 13.01 -7.41
N LYS A 213 -0.84 12.25 -8.10
CA LYS A 213 -0.50 11.09 -8.96
C LYS A 213 -0.42 11.49 -10.44
N GLY A 214 -0.48 12.79 -10.75
CA GLY A 214 -0.38 13.33 -12.10
C GLY A 214 -1.71 13.41 -12.86
N ALA A 215 -2.86 13.20 -12.21
CA ALA A 215 -4.17 13.34 -12.87
C ALA A 215 -4.47 14.81 -13.18
N SER A 216 -4.83 15.09 -14.43
CA SER A 216 -5.46 16.36 -14.84
C SER A 216 -6.91 16.45 -14.33
N PRO A 217 -7.56 17.62 -14.40
CA PRO A 217 -8.99 17.73 -14.07
C PRO A 217 -9.88 16.75 -14.85
N ASP A 218 -9.61 16.56 -16.14
CA ASP A 218 -10.38 15.63 -16.99
C ASP A 218 -10.12 14.16 -16.60
N ASP A 219 -8.88 13.82 -16.22
CA ASP A 219 -8.56 12.49 -15.68
C ASP A 219 -9.30 12.25 -14.36
N VAL A 220 -9.40 13.26 -13.49
CA VAL A 220 -10.13 13.17 -12.22
C VAL A 220 -11.61 12.88 -12.46
N GLU A 221 -12.26 13.58 -13.40
CA GLU A 221 -13.65 13.33 -13.76
C GLU A 221 -13.83 11.91 -14.33
N THR A 222 -12.91 11.49 -15.20
CA THR A 222 -12.91 10.13 -15.79
C THR A 222 -12.77 9.05 -14.72
N LEU A 223 -11.80 9.20 -13.82
CA LEU A 223 -11.53 8.26 -12.74
C LEU A 223 -12.67 8.20 -11.73
N ASP A 224 -13.26 9.33 -11.36
CA ASP A 224 -14.38 9.36 -10.42
C ASP A 224 -15.61 8.64 -10.98
N ALA A 225 -15.93 8.88 -12.26
CA ALA A 225 -17.00 8.17 -12.96
C ALA A 225 -16.72 6.67 -13.10
N ALA A 226 -15.49 6.29 -13.45
CA ALA A 226 -15.08 4.90 -13.58
C ALA A 226 -15.12 4.16 -12.23
N LEU A 227 -14.72 4.81 -11.13
CA LEU A 227 -14.82 4.25 -9.78
C LEU A 227 -16.27 4.12 -9.31
N ALA A 228 -17.14 5.07 -9.65
CA ALA A 228 -18.57 4.97 -9.35
C ALA A 228 -19.21 3.79 -10.09
N HIS A 229 -18.85 3.61 -11.37
CA HIS A 229 -19.30 2.48 -12.17
C HIS A 229 -18.76 1.14 -11.62
N PHE A 230 -17.48 1.09 -11.26
CA PHE A 230 -16.85 -0.07 -10.63
C PHE A 230 -17.58 -0.51 -9.36
N ALA A 231 -17.90 0.42 -8.46
CA ALA A 231 -18.65 0.13 -7.24
C ALA A 231 -20.02 -0.48 -7.55
N LYS A 232 -20.74 0.08 -8.53
CA LYS A 232 -22.06 -0.43 -8.94
C LYS A 232 -22.00 -1.85 -9.51
N VAL A 233 -20.98 -2.17 -10.32
CA VAL A 233 -20.81 -3.53 -10.86
C VAL A 233 -20.48 -4.51 -9.73
N LEU A 234 -19.60 -4.12 -8.80
CA LEU A 234 -19.26 -4.95 -7.63
C LEU A 234 -20.46 -5.22 -6.73
N GLU A 235 -21.32 -4.23 -6.48
CA GLU A 235 -22.56 -4.43 -5.71
C GLU A 235 -23.49 -5.50 -6.30
N GLY A 236 -23.47 -5.67 -7.63
CA GLY A 236 -24.23 -6.73 -8.31
C GLY A 236 -23.57 -8.10 -8.29
N ALA A 237 -22.28 -8.18 -7.96
CA ALA A 237 -21.47 -9.40 -8.01
C ALA A 237 -21.31 -10.10 -6.64
N VAL A 238 -21.75 -9.47 -5.55
CA VAL A 238 -21.67 -9.97 -4.16
C VAL A 238 -23.02 -10.52 -3.69
#